data_AF-A0A662CJH5-F1
#
_entry.id   AF-A0A662CJH5-F1
#
_cell.length_a   1.000
_cell.length_b   1.000
_cell.length_c   1.000
_cell.angle_alpha   90.00
_cell.angle_beta   90.00
_cell.angle_gamma   90.00
#
_symmetry.space_group_name_H-M   'P 1'
#
loop_
_entity.id
_entity.type
_entity.pdbx_description
1 polymer ?
#
loop_
_entity_poly.entity_id
_entity_poly.type
_entity_poly.pdbx_seq_one_letter_code
_entity_poly.pdbx_strand_id
1 'polypeptide(L)'
;MVKKHYKVLWNDEAKVSLHRVYNYIKKQESAEQANKVRKEIRELASSFGFMPHKYTRDPFLEEDHRDIRYKVIWSYRLVYEVTRETVIILDVIHTSRNPLSLRLVK
;
A
#
# COMPACT_ATOMS: atom_id res chain seq x y z
N MET A 1 -10.19 11.88 -23.82
CA MET A 1 -8.99 11.21 -23.25
C MET A 1 -9.44 9.93 -22.57
N VAL A 2 -9.04 8.76 -23.07
CA VAL A 2 -9.35 7.48 -22.40
C VAL A 2 -8.50 7.42 -21.13
N LYS A 3 -9.12 7.35 -19.96
CA LYS A 3 -8.39 7.19 -18.69
C LYS A 3 -7.72 5.81 -18.71
N LYS A 4 -6.39 5.77 -18.88
CA LYS A 4 -5.61 4.53 -18.81
C LYS A 4 -5.77 3.95 -17.40
N HIS A 5 -6.33 2.74 -17.30
CA HIS A 5 -6.48 2.04 -16.02
C HIS A 5 -5.30 1.10 -15.82
N TYR A 6 -4.45 1.40 -14.84
CA TYR A 6 -3.27 0.61 -14.52
C TYR A 6 -3.68 -0.69 -13.83
N LYS A 7 -3.02 -1.80 -14.17
CA LYS A 7 -3.23 -3.07 -13.47
C LYS A 7 -2.61 -2.96 -12.06
N VAL A 8 -3.39 -3.24 -11.03
CA VAL A 8 -2.90 -3.26 -9.64
C VAL A 8 -2.43 -4.67 -9.30
N LEU A 9 -1.16 -4.77 -8.89
CA LEU A 9 -0.49 -5.99 -8.46
C LEU A 9 -0.08 -5.85 -6.99
N TRP A 10 0.00 -6.96 -6.28
CA TRP A 10 0.52 -7.03 -4.92
C TRP A 10 1.75 -7.91 -4.91
N ASN A 11 2.88 -7.41 -4.42
CA ASN A 11 4.01 -8.28 -4.11
C ASN A 11 3.66 -9.21 -2.93
N ASP A 12 4.49 -10.21 -2.72
CA ASP A 12 4.22 -11.21 -1.68
C ASP A 12 4.41 -10.62 -0.27
N GLU A 13 5.33 -9.68 -0.10
CA GLU A 13 5.54 -8.95 1.15
C GLU A 13 4.28 -8.16 1.56
N ALA A 14 3.65 -7.43 0.65
CA ALA A 14 2.42 -6.68 0.94
C ALA A 14 1.26 -7.60 1.28
N LYS A 15 1.15 -8.77 0.64
CA LYS A 15 0.13 -9.77 1.02
C LYS A 15 0.37 -10.27 2.44
N VAL A 16 1.61 -10.57 2.79
CA VAL A 16 2.01 -10.99 4.14
C VAL A 16 1.75 -9.88 5.15
N SER A 17 2.12 -8.64 4.84
CA SER A 17 1.88 -7.47 5.71
C SER A 17 0.40 -7.23 5.92
N LEU A 18 -0.43 -7.26 4.88
CA LEU A 18 -1.88 -7.13 5.01
C LEU A 18 -2.48 -8.25 5.88
N HIS A 19 -1.95 -9.47 5.79
CA HIS A 19 -2.37 -10.56 6.66
C HIS A 19 -1.96 -10.32 8.13
N ARG A 20 -0.76 -9.77 8.37
CA ARG A 20 -0.32 -9.37 9.72
C ARG A 20 -1.20 -8.26 10.31
N VAL A 21 -1.58 -7.27 9.49
CA VAL A 21 -2.53 -6.21 9.87
C VAL A 21 -3.85 -6.82 10.34
N TYR A 22 -4.42 -7.72 9.54
CA TYR A 22 -5.65 -8.42 9.90
C TYR A 22 -5.52 -9.18 11.23
N ASN A 23 -4.46 -10.00 11.39
CA ASN A 23 -4.26 -10.80 12.60
C ASN A 23 -4.04 -9.93 13.85
N TYR A 24 -3.35 -8.80 13.71
CA TYR A 24 -3.14 -7.86 14.80
C TYR A 24 -4.48 -7.27 15.28
N ILE A 25 -5.26 -6.68 14.37
CA ILE A 25 -6.55 -6.06 14.72
C ILE A 25 -7.52 -7.12 15.26
N LYS A 26 -7.55 -8.32 14.67
CA LYS A 26 -8.41 -9.42 15.14
C LYS A 26 -8.10 -9.79 16.58
N LYS A 27 -6.83 -9.79 16.97
CA LYS A 27 -6.38 -10.11 18.33
C LYS A 27 -6.69 -8.99 19.33
N GLN A 28 -6.62 -7.74 18.92
CA GLN A 28 -6.80 -6.57 19.80
C GLN A 28 -8.26 -6.14 19.94
N GLU A 29 -9.04 -6.26 18.87
CA GLU A 29 -10.41 -5.73 18.79
C GLU A 29 -11.41 -6.85 18.46
N SER A 30 -11.57 -7.19 17.19
CA SER A 30 -12.46 -8.26 16.74
C SER A 30 -12.19 -8.69 15.31
N ALA A 31 -12.68 -9.86 14.93
CA ALA A 31 -12.63 -10.32 13.53
C ALA A 31 -13.42 -9.40 12.58
N GLU A 32 -14.48 -8.77 13.07
CA GLU A 32 -15.30 -7.82 12.30
C GLU A 32 -14.50 -6.56 11.96
N GLN A 33 -13.88 -5.93 12.95
CA GLN A 33 -13.03 -4.74 12.74
C GLN A 33 -11.84 -5.07 11.83
N ALA A 34 -11.20 -6.22 12.03
CA ALA A 34 -10.11 -6.68 11.17
C ALA A 34 -10.55 -6.86 9.70
N ASN A 35 -11.75 -7.42 9.47
CA ASN A 35 -12.31 -7.57 8.14
C ASN A 35 -12.63 -6.21 7.49
N LYS A 36 -13.20 -5.27 8.26
CA LYS A 36 -13.48 -3.91 7.80
C LYS A 36 -12.22 -3.20 7.33
N VAL A 37 -11.18 -3.14 8.18
CA VAL A 37 -9.91 -2.48 7.85
C VAL A 37 -9.24 -3.14 6.65
N ARG A 38 -9.19 -4.48 6.59
CA ARG A 38 -8.63 -5.21 5.45
C ARG A 38 -9.37 -4.90 4.14
N LYS A 39 -10.71 -4.82 4.19
CA LYS A 39 -11.55 -4.52 3.01
C LYS A 39 -11.24 -3.12 2.49
N GLU A 40 -11.26 -2.11 3.35
CA GLU A 40 -11.02 -0.72 2.95
C GLU A 40 -9.60 -0.50 2.41
N ILE A 41 -8.59 -1.18 2.98
CA ILE A 41 -7.22 -1.17 2.43
C ILE A 41 -7.19 -1.71 1.00
N ARG A 42 -7.90 -2.82 0.72
CA ARG A 42 -7.97 -3.41 -0.63
C ARG A 42 -8.72 -2.52 -1.61
N GLU A 43 -9.82 -1.91 -1.19
CA GLU A 43 -10.59 -0.96 -2.00
C GLU A 43 -9.76 0.27 -2.35
N LEU A 44 -9.03 0.83 -1.36
CA LEU A 44 -8.10 1.93 -1.59
C LEU A 44 -7.01 1.54 -2.59
N ALA A 45 -6.34 0.40 -2.40
CA ALA A 45 -5.30 -0.07 -3.31
C ALA A 45 -5.83 -0.26 -4.74
N SER A 46 -7.06 -0.76 -4.89
CA SER A 46 -7.69 -0.93 -6.19
C SER A 46 -7.92 0.41 -6.90
N SER A 47 -8.23 1.48 -6.15
CA SER A 47 -8.41 2.83 -6.70
C SER A 47 -7.12 3.43 -7.29
N PHE A 48 -5.94 2.92 -6.93
CA PHE A 48 -4.67 3.43 -7.43
C PHE A 48 -4.52 3.20 -8.94
N GLY A 49 -5.22 2.21 -9.51
CA GLY A 49 -5.23 1.95 -10.95
C GLY A 49 -5.78 3.11 -11.79
N PHE A 50 -6.67 3.94 -11.22
CA PHE A 50 -7.36 5.00 -11.97
C PHE A 50 -6.55 6.31 -12.07
N MET A 51 -5.82 6.67 -11.01
CA MET A 51 -4.96 7.87 -10.97
C MET A 51 -3.72 7.56 -10.11
N PRO A 52 -2.78 6.75 -10.62
CA PRO A 52 -1.66 6.25 -9.82
C PRO A 52 -0.73 7.35 -9.31
N HIS A 53 -0.64 8.47 -10.02
CA HIS A 53 0.20 9.61 -9.64
C HIS A 53 -0.51 10.63 -8.73
N LYS A 54 -1.73 10.35 -8.27
CA LYS A 54 -2.52 11.29 -7.43
C LYS A 54 -1.90 11.51 -6.05
N TYR A 55 -1.27 10.49 -5.47
CA TYR A 55 -0.77 10.54 -4.10
C TYR A 55 0.69 10.96 -4.05
N THR A 56 1.10 11.44 -2.87
CA THR A 56 2.43 12.00 -2.61
C THR A 56 3.52 10.97 -2.87
N ARG A 57 4.62 11.43 -3.49
CA ARG A 57 5.85 10.65 -3.57
C ARG A 57 6.40 10.41 -2.16
N ASP A 58 7.06 9.29 -1.99
CA ASP A 58 7.70 8.94 -0.73
C ASP A 58 8.99 9.77 -0.54
N PRO A 59 9.04 10.74 0.39
CA PRO A 59 10.21 11.59 0.55
C PRO A 59 11.45 10.81 1.02
N PHE A 60 11.25 9.63 1.63
CA PHE A 60 12.33 8.79 2.11
C PHE A 60 12.97 7.93 1.02
N LEU A 61 12.38 7.93 -0.18
CA LEU A 61 12.80 7.13 -1.32
C LEU A 61 13.03 8.00 -2.55
N GLU A 62 13.29 9.30 -2.37
CA GLU A 62 13.54 10.24 -3.48
C GLU A 62 14.83 9.91 -4.25
N GLU A 63 15.82 9.29 -3.60
CA GLU A 63 17.03 8.79 -4.25
C GLU A 63 16.77 7.53 -5.10
N ASP A 64 15.62 6.89 -4.92
CA ASP A 64 15.21 5.78 -5.75
C ASP A 64 14.66 6.32 -7.08
N HIS A 65 15.20 5.83 -8.21
CA HIS A 65 14.74 6.23 -9.53
C HIS A 65 13.31 5.77 -9.85
N ARG A 66 12.70 4.95 -8.98
CA ARG A 66 11.32 4.46 -9.08
C ARG A 66 10.31 5.51 -8.61
N ASP A 67 9.12 5.55 -9.24
CA ASP A 67 8.02 6.42 -8.80
C ASP A 67 7.28 5.79 -7.60
N ILE A 68 7.93 5.82 -6.44
CA ILE A 68 7.38 5.28 -5.19
C ILE A 68 6.53 6.34 -4.50
N ARG A 69 5.33 5.93 -4.11
CA ARG A 69 4.29 6.78 -3.54
C ARG A 69 3.65 6.09 -2.37
N TYR A 70 2.94 6.87 -1.56
CA TYR A 70 2.20 6.31 -0.44
C TYR A 70 0.86 6.99 -0.20
N LYS A 71 -0.04 6.25 0.45
CA LYS A 71 -1.27 6.80 1.01
C LYS A 71 -1.53 6.19 2.38
N VAL A 72 -1.92 7.03 3.33
CA VAL A 72 -2.35 6.61 4.66
C VAL A 72 -3.86 6.41 4.68
N ILE A 73 -4.31 5.31 5.27
CA ILE A 73 -5.68 5.00 5.64
C ILE A 73 -5.67 4.31 7.01
N TRP A 74 -6.59 4.67 7.91
CA TRP A 74 -6.50 4.27 9.32
C TRP A 74 -5.13 4.66 9.90
N SER A 75 -4.48 3.73 10.59
CA SER A 75 -3.10 3.86 11.09
C SER A 75 -2.10 3.11 10.19
N TYR A 76 -2.43 2.92 8.91
CA TYR A 76 -1.59 2.17 7.96
C TYR A 76 -1.22 2.99 6.73
N ARG A 77 0.04 2.89 6.35
CA ARG A 77 0.65 3.44 5.16
C ARG A 77 0.74 2.35 4.10
N LEU A 78 0.03 2.54 2.98
CA LEU A 78 0.17 1.72 1.78
C LEU A 78 1.26 2.35 0.92
N VAL A 79 2.31 1.58 0.63
CA VAL A 79 3.42 2.01 -0.22
C VAL A 79 3.30 1.30 -1.54
N TYR A 80 3.42 2.03 -2.64
CA TYR A 80 3.26 1.48 -3.98
C TYR A 80 4.20 2.14 -4.99
N GLU A 81 4.57 1.39 -6.01
CA GLU A 81 5.35 1.86 -7.15
C GLU A 81 4.44 2.04 -8.36
N VAL A 82 4.62 3.13 -9.08
CA VAL A 82 4.00 3.34 -10.40
C VAL A 82 5.02 3.03 -11.49
N THR A 83 4.72 2.02 -12.31
CA THR A 83 5.50 1.70 -13.50
C THR A 83 4.78 2.21 -14.76
N ARG A 84 5.21 1.81 -15.97
CA ARG A 84 4.60 2.27 -17.23
C ARG A 84 3.10 1.94 -17.35
N GLU A 85 2.67 0.78 -16.83
CA GLU A 85 1.31 0.27 -17.01
C GLU A 85 0.72 -0.42 -15.78
N THR A 86 1.50 -0.55 -14.71
CA THR A 86 1.07 -1.23 -13.49
C THR A 86 1.29 -0.38 -12.25
N VAL A 87 0.47 -0.60 -11.25
CA VAL A 87 0.71 -0.18 -9.88
C VAL A 87 1.07 -1.42 -9.08
N ILE A 88 2.21 -1.40 -8.41
CA ILE A 88 2.68 -2.51 -7.58
C ILE A 88 2.58 -2.07 -6.13
N ILE A 89 1.69 -2.68 -5.35
CA ILE A 89 1.66 -2.50 -3.90
C ILE A 89 2.86 -3.22 -3.32
N LEU A 90 3.75 -2.45 -2.67
CA LEU A 90 5.03 -2.92 -2.14
C LEU A 90 4.91 -3.35 -0.67
N ASP A 91 4.14 -2.59 0.14
CA ASP A 91 3.95 -2.92 1.55
C ASP A 91 2.73 -2.21 2.17
N VAL A 92 2.29 -2.71 3.33
CA VAL A 92 1.29 -2.10 4.20
C VAL A 92 1.85 -2.01 5.62
N ILE A 93 2.24 -0.79 6.02
CA ILE A 93 3.04 -0.56 7.23
C ILE A 93 2.25 0.27 8.22
N HIS A 94 2.22 -0.11 9.49
CA HIS A 94 1.62 0.74 10.52
C HIS A 94 2.41 2.05 10.66
N THR A 95 1.73 3.19 10.77
CA THR A 95 2.36 4.52 10.77
C THR A 95 3.28 4.79 11.96
N SER A 96 3.14 4.02 13.05
CA SER A 96 4.08 4.06 14.18
C SER A 96 5.42 3.37 13.89
N ARG A 97 5.54 2.61 12.79
CA ARG A 97 6.80 2.00 12.38
C ARG A 97 7.62 2.99 11.56
N ASN A 98 8.93 2.93 11.72
CA ASN A 98 9.85 3.77 10.96
C ASN A 98 9.65 3.52 9.45
N PRO A 99 9.36 4.57 8.64
CA PRO A 99 9.15 4.43 7.20
C PRO A 99 10.36 3.88 6.45
N LEU A 100 11.58 4.04 6.99
CA LEU A 100 12.82 3.47 6.44
C LEU A 100 12.91 1.94 6.62
N SER A 101 11.96 1.31 7.29
CA SER A 101 11.92 -0.15 7.46
C SER A 101 11.47 -0.91 6.21
N LEU A 102 11.08 -0.20 5.14
CA LEU A 102 10.81 -0.79 3.82
C LEU A 102 12.06 -1.55 3.35
N ARG A 103 11.99 -2.88 3.41
CA ARG A 103 12.95 -3.73 2.71
C ARG A 103 12.57 -3.73 1.23
N LEU A 104 13.00 -2.71 0.52
CA LEU A 104 13.04 -2.76 -0.93
C LEU A 104 14.10 -3.81 -1.27
N VAL A 105 13.66 -5.03 -1.57
CA VAL A 105 14.57 -6.05 -2.10
C VAL A 105 15.11 -5.48 -3.42
N LYS A 106 16.42 -5.24 -3.44
CA LYS A 106 17.16 -4.82 -4.65
C LYS A 106 17.19 -5.95 -5.66
#